data_AF-A0A9D8D9W3-F1
#
_entry.id   AF-A0A9D8D9W3-F1
#
_cell.length_a   1.000
_cell.length_b   1.000
_cell.length_c   1.000
_cell.angle_alpha   90.00
_cell.angle_beta   90.00
_cell.angle_gamma   90.00
#
_symmetry.space_group_name_H-M   'P 1'
#
loop_
_entity.id
_entity.type
_entity.pdbx_description
1 polymer ?
#
loop_
_entity_poly.entity_id
_entity_poly.type
_entity_poly.pdbx_seq_one_letter_code
_entity_poly.pdbx_strand_id
1 'polypeptide(L)'
;PRRDPGAVMGVASTQGYAFPVLGDGVGFSDDYGAPRAGTGWHQGTDLFAPMGTPIVAVAAGTLSKVGVNNLGGNRLWLTDDAGNEFYYAHLSAYAPGVADGVRVRAGQVIAFLGNTGQAITTPPHLHFEIHPGGGNSVNPNPYLVAWQRDAPVPQAFVAATQATGHVPAAGVLLLGADPIEDTSGQASPDGVAVPVR
;
A
#
# COMPACT_ATOMS: atom_id res chain seq x y z
N PRO A 1 -30.37 2.10 17.38
CA PRO A 1 -29.64 2.80 16.29
C PRO A 1 -28.14 2.85 16.60
N ARG A 2 -27.34 1.96 15.98
CA ARG A 2 -25.88 1.91 16.16
C ARG A 2 -25.24 2.95 15.24
N ARG A 3 -24.39 3.83 15.78
CA ARG A 3 -23.56 4.77 15.02
C ARG A 3 -22.23 4.09 14.67
N ASP A 4 -21.80 4.26 13.41
CA ASP A 4 -20.48 3.87 12.92
C ASP A 4 -19.38 4.70 13.59
N PRO A 5 -18.27 4.08 14.05
CA PRO A 5 -17.07 4.81 14.46
C PRO A 5 -16.08 4.99 13.30
N GLY A 6 -15.66 6.24 13.08
CA GLY A 6 -14.30 6.58 12.61
C GLY A 6 -13.98 6.41 11.12
N ALA A 7 -14.47 7.31 10.27
CA ALA A 7 -13.88 7.54 8.96
C ALA A 7 -12.55 8.31 9.11
N VAL A 8 -11.43 7.60 9.01
CA VAL A 8 -10.13 8.23 8.71
C VAL A 8 -10.18 8.79 7.29
N MET A 9 -10.02 10.11 7.18
CA MET A 9 -10.17 10.89 5.94
C MET A 9 -9.15 10.43 4.88
N GLY A 10 -9.63 9.74 3.85
CA GLY A 10 -8.87 9.43 2.64
C GLY A 10 -8.93 10.57 1.63
N VAL A 11 -7.79 10.92 1.03
CA VAL A 11 -7.72 11.83 -0.12
C VAL A 11 -8.30 11.08 -1.32
N ALA A 12 -9.46 11.53 -1.82
CA ALA A 12 -10.08 10.98 -3.01
C ALA A 12 -9.41 11.54 -4.28
N SER A 13 -8.91 10.67 -5.16
CA SER A 13 -8.60 11.01 -6.55
C SER A 13 -9.82 10.67 -7.42
N THR A 14 -10.20 11.56 -8.34
CA THR A 14 -11.44 11.42 -9.14
C THR A 14 -11.34 10.47 -10.33
N GLN A 15 -10.27 9.66 -10.42
CA GLN A 15 -10.15 8.33 -11.06
C GLN A 15 -8.71 7.78 -10.94
N GLY A 16 -7.93 8.28 -9.98
CA GLY A 16 -6.47 8.18 -10.01
C GLY A 16 -5.96 6.92 -9.32
N TYR A 17 -5.28 6.07 -10.08
CA TYR A 17 -4.52 4.96 -9.53
C TYR A 17 -3.36 5.49 -8.68
N ALA A 18 -3.11 4.86 -7.53
CA ALA A 18 -1.97 5.14 -6.67
C ALA A 18 -0.76 4.31 -7.10
N PHE A 19 0.44 4.87 -6.91
CA PHE A 19 1.66 4.06 -6.98
C PHE A 19 1.69 3.06 -5.81
N PRO A 20 1.95 1.75 -6.04
CA PRO A 20 1.68 0.70 -5.05
C PRO A 20 2.63 0.65 -3.86
N VAL A 21 3.80 1.30 -3.93
CA VAL A 21 4.83 1.26 -2.87
C VAL A 21 5.02 2.65 -2.29
N LEU A 22 4.81 2.82 -0.98
CA LEU A 22 5.01 4.11 -0.33
C LEU A 22 6.49 4.37 -0.05
N GLY A 23 7.00 5.52 -0.47
CA GLY A 23 8.34 5.98 -0.16
C GLY A 23 9.07 6.53 -1.38
N ASP A 24 10.12 7.30 -1.11
CA ASP A 24 11.01 7.81 -2.16
C ASP A 24 12.02 6.74 -2.59
N GLY A 25 12.51 6.85 -3.83
CA GLY A 25 13.61 6.01 -4.32
C GLY A 25 13.24 4.55 -4.60
N VAL A 26 11.95 4.24 -4.80
CA VAL A 26 11.51 2.92 -5.27
C VAL A 26 12.13 2.65 -6.64
N GLY A 27 12.94 1.60 -6.72
CA GLY A 27 13.63 1.19 -7.94
C GLY A 27 12.77 0.23 -8.75
N PHE A 28 12.54 0.53 -10.03
CA PHE A 28 11.91 -0.38 -10.97
C PHE A 28 12.35 -0.03 -12.40
N SER A 29 12.20 -0.99 -13.30
CA SER A 29 12.47 -0.84 -14.73
C SER A 29 11.56 -1.76 -15.52
N ASP A 30 11.54 -1.62 -16.84
CA ASP A 30 10.82 -2.55 -17.71
C ASP A 30 11.50 -3.92 -17.75
N ASP A 31 10.98 -4.86 -16.97
CA ASP A 31 11.39 -6.26 -16.92
C ASP A 31 10.25 -7.21 -17.31
N TYR A 32 9.16 -6.68 -17.88
CA TYR A 32 8.04 -7.47 -18.35
C TYR A 32 8.47 -8.37 -19.52
N GLY A 33 8.05 -9.63 -19.50
CA GLY A 33 8.43 -10.63 -20.51
C GLY A 33 9.86 -11.16 -20.38
N ALA A 34 10.67 -10.65 -19.43
CA ALA A 34 12.00 -11.18 -19.18
C ALA A 34 11.95 -12.66 -18.74
N PRO A 35 12.98 -13.48 -19.04
CA PRO A 35 13.01 -14.88 -18.61
C PRO A 35 12.87 -15.03 -17.08
N ARG A 36 12.02 -15.95 -16.63
CA ARG A 36 11.82 -16.24 -15.20
C ARG A 36 11.84 -17.73 -14.91
N ALA A 37 12.54 -18.10 -13.84
CA ALA A 37 12.47 -19.45 -13.31
C ALA A 37 11.04 -19.75 -12.82
N GLY A 38 10.53 -20.95 -13.13
CA GLY A 38 9.20 -21.40 -12.72
C GLY A 38 8.07 -21.00 -13.67
N THR A 39 7.96 -19.72 -14.05
CA THR A 39 6.88 -19.22 -14.93
C THR A 39 7.27 -19.14 -16.41
N GLY A 40 8.55 -19.24 -16.74
CA GLY A 40 9.08 -19.09 -18.10
C GLY A 40 9.33 -17.63 -18.48
N TRP A 41 8.36 -16.75 -18.26
CA TRP A 41 8.50 -15.30 -18.48
C TRP A 41 7.91 -14.50 -17.31
N HIS A 42 8.36 -13.25 -17.19
CA HIS A 42 7.91 -12.31 -16.18
C HIS A 42 6.58 -11.68 -16.58
N GLN A 43 5.53 -11.87 -15.78
CA GLN A 43 4.17 -11.40 -16.09
C GLN A 43 3.85 -10.02 -15.51
N GLY A 44 4.82 -9.38 -14.85
CA GLY A 44 4.64 -8.13 -14.14
C GLY A 44 5.89 -7.26 -14.16
N THR A 45 6.00 -6.39 -13.16
CA THR A 45 7.18 -5.58 -12.86
C THR A 45 7.58 -5.72 -11.41
N ASP A 46 8.89 -5.83 -11.15
CA ASP A 46 9.42 -5.86 -9.80
C ASP A 46 9.76 -4.45 -9.31
N LEU A 47 9.19 -4.07 -8.15
CA LEU A 47 9.45 -2.80 -7.48
C LEU A 47 10.30 -3.04 -6.23
N PHE A 48 11.54 -2.55 -6.26
CA PHE A 48 12.52 -2.71 -5.20
C PHE A 48 12.45 -1.56 -4.19
N ALA A 49 12.30 -1.91 -2.93
CA ALA A 49 12.35 -1.00 -1.79
C ALA A 49 12.70 -1.80 -0.51
N PRO A 50 13.05 -1.13 0.61
CA PRO A 50 13.40 -1.83 1.84
C PRO A 50 12.32 -2.81 2.33
N MET A 51 12.73 -3.93 2.93
CA MET A 51 11.84 -4.88 3.61
C MET A 51 10.89 -4.15 4.57
N GLY A 52 9.61 -4.49 4.54
CA GLY A 52 8.60 -3.88 5.40
C GLY A 52 8.06 -2.53 4.91
N THR A 53 8.50 -2.02 3.75
CA THR A 53 7.93 -0.82 3.15
C THR A 53 6.43 -0.99 2.94
N PRO A 54 5.57 -0.02 3.33
CA PRO A 54 4.13 -0.14 3.15
C PRO A 54 3.73 -0.24 1.67
N ILE A 55 2.83 -1.17 1.39
CA ILE A 55 2.20 -1.38 0.08
C ILE A 55 0.74 -0.97 0.16
N VAL A 56 0.30 -0.18 -0.82
CA VAL A 56 -1.06 0.36 -0.90
C VAL A 56 -1.85 -0.25 -2.05
N ALA A 57 -3.17 -0.26 -1.91
CA ALA A 57 -4.07 -0.56 -3.01
C ALA A 57 -3.95 0.50 -4.10
N VAL A 58 -3.60 0.10 -5.33
CA VAL A 58 -3.52 1.02 -6.46
C VAL A 58 -4.87 1.63 -6.82
N ALA A 59 -5.98 0.97 -6.49
CA ALA A 59 -7.33 1.42 -6.81
C ALA A 59 -8.29 1.18 -5.65
N ALA A 60 -9.45 1.85 -5.69
CA ALA A 60 -10.59 1.38 -4.93
C ALA A 60 -11.11 0.07 -5.54
N GLY A 61 -11.41 -0.92 -4.72
CA GLY A 61 -11.77 -2.24 -5.23
C GLY A 61 -11.91 -3.29 -4.13
N THR A 62 -12.09 -4.53 -4.54
CA THR A 62 -12.31 -5.68 -3.64
C THR A 62 -11.10 -6.59 -3.65
N LEU A 63 -10.64 -6.97 -2.46
CA LEU A 63 -9.54 -7.92 -2.29
C LEU A 63 -10.03 -9.35 -2.49
N SER A 64 -9.21 -10.16 -3.13
CA SER A 64 -9.45 -11.60 -3.29
C SER A 64 -8.13 -12.36 -3.28
N LYS A 65 -8.22 -13.68 -3.08
CA LYS A 65 -7.05 -14.57 -3.04
C LYS A 65 -5.97 -13.98 -2.12
N VAL A 66 -6.35 -13.54 -0.93
CA VAL A 66 -5.42 -13.14 0.13
C VAL A 66 -4.87 -14.42 0.75
N GLY A 67 -3.54 -14.59 0.77
CA GLY A 67 -2.93 -15.77 1.39
C GLY A 67 -1.65 -16.24 0.70
N VAL A 68 -1.21 -17.43 1.07
CA VAL A 68 0.12 -17.93 0.70
C VAL A 68 0.04 -18.91 -0.46
N ASN A 69 0.99 -18.83 -1.40
CA ASN A 69 1.29 -19.90 -2.35
C ASN A 69 2.81 -20.07 -2.54
N ASN A 70 3.22 -21.13 -3.25
CA ASN A 70 4.64 -21.44 -3.43
C ASN A 70 5.39 -20.43 -4.31
N LEU A 71 4.72 -19.84 -5.30
CA LEU A 71 5.35 -18.95 -6.28
C LEU A 71 5.47 -17.53 -5.72
N GLY A 72 4.34 -16.88 -5.48
CA GLY A 72 4.24 -15.52 -4.97
C GLY A 72 4.45 -15.38 -3.47
N GLY A 73 4.57 -16.47 -2.70
CA GLY A 73 4.65 -16.36 -1.25
C GLY A 73 3.34 -15.81 -0.68
N ASN A 74 3.43 -14.84 0.23
CA ASN A 74 2.27 -14.06 0.64
C ASN A 74 1.85 -13.17 -0.54
N ARG A 75 0.59 -13.32 -0.97
CA ARG A 75 0.04 -12.60 -2.11
C ARG A 75 -1.40 -12.17 -1.88
N LEU A 76 -1.85 -11.22 -2.70
CA LEU A 76 -3.25 -10.85 -2.82
C LEU A 76 -3.58 -10.38 -4.24
N TRP A 77 -4.87 -10.38 -4.56
CA TRP A 77 -5.42 -9.76 -5.75
C TRP A 77 -6.35 -8.61 -5.34
N LEU A 78 -6.41 -7.57 -6.15
CA LEU A 78 -7.36 -6.47 -6.04
C LEU A 78 -8.10 -6.33 -7.38
N THR A 79 -9.43 -6.33 -7.33
CA THR A 79 -10.27 -6.05 -8.51
C THR A 79 -10.95 -4.69 -8.35
N ASP A 80 -10.71 -3.77 -9.28
CA ASP A 80 -11.38 -2.47 -9.28
C ASP A 80 -12.81 -2.54 -9.86
N ASP A 81 -13.55 -1.43 -9.79
CA ASP A 81 -14.94 -1.38 -10.26
C ASP A 81 -15.08 -1.45 -11.79
N ALA A 82 -13.97 -1.27 -12.54
CA ALA A 82 -13.92 -1.45 -13.98
C ALA A 82 -13.57 -2.90 -14.36
N GLY A 83 -13.35 -3.78 -13.38
CA GLY A 83 -12.99 -5.18 -13.59
C GLY A 83 -11.51 -5.40 -13.89
N ASN A 84 -10.64 -4.40 -13.73
CA ASN A 84 -9.20 -4.61 -13.81
C ASN A 84 -8.73 -5.34 -12.55
N GLU A 85 -7.84 -6.30 -12.73
CA GLU A 85 -7.23 -7.04 -11.62
C GLU A 85 -5.76 -6.66 -11.45
N PHE A 86 -5.33 -6.57 -10.20
CA PHE A 86 -3.96 -6.24 -9.81
C PHE A 86 -3.43 -7.31 -8.87
N TYR A 87 -2.27 -7.87 -9.20
CA TYR A 87 -1.62 -8.90 -8.40
C TYR A 87 -0.47 -8.30 -7.59
N TYR A 88 -0.37 -8.70 -6.33
CA TYR A 88 0.69 -8.29 -5.41
C TYR A 88 1.28 -9.54 -4.78
N ALA A 89 2.59 -9.72 -4.92
CA ALA A 89 3.30 -10.88 -4.41
C ALA A 89 4.56 -10.52 -3.63
N HIS A 90 5.16 -11.56 -3.03
CA HIS A 90 6.36 -11.54 -2.22
C HIS A 90 6.23 -10.74 -0.92
N LEU A 91 5.00 -10.54 -0.45
CA LEU A 91 4.70 -9.70 0.71
C LEU A 91 5.34 -10.28 2.00
N SER A 92 5.79 -9.44 2.92
CA SER A 92 6.26 -9.88 4.24
C SER A 92 5.09 -10.10 5.21
N ALA A 93 4.08 -9.24 5.15
CA ALA A 93 2.88 -9.31 5.97
C ALA A 93 1.69 -8.59 5.32
N TYR A 94 0.48 -8.89 5.79
CA TYR A 94 -0.75 -8.16 5.45
C TYR A 94 -1.04 -7.07 6.47
N ALA A 95 -1.67 -5.98 6.04
CA ALA A 95 -2.19 -4.98 6.97
C ALA A 95 -3.39 -5.52 7.76
N PRO A 96 -3.70 -5.00 8.96
CA PRO A 96 -4.88 -5.40 9.72
C PRO A 96 -6.17 -5.26 8.90
N GLY A 97 -7.05 -6.26 8.99
CA GLY A 97 -8.35 -6.26 8.29
C GLY A 97 -8.28 -6.64 6.82
N VAL A 98 -7.11 -6.98 6.28
CA VAL A 98 -6.96 -7.49 4.91
C VAL A 98 -7.36 -8.96 4.85
N ALA A 99 -8.42 -9.25 4.10
CA ALA A 99 -8.97 -10.57 3.88
C ALA A 99 -9.78 -10.60 2.57
N ASP A 100 -10.16 -11.80 2.11
CA ASP A 100 -11.02 -11.96 0.95
C ASP A 100 -12.37 -11.26 1.12
N GLY A 101 -12.83 -10.57 0.07
CA GLY A 101 -14.10 -9.83 0.06
C GLY A 101 -14.03 -8.44 0.68
N VAL A 102 -12.90 -8.05 1.28
CA VAL A 102 -12.74 -6.72 1.87
C VAL A 102 -12.60 -5.67 0.77
N ARG A 103 -13.39 -4.61 0.89
CA ARG A 103 -13.31 -3.45 -0.01
C ARG A 103 -12.33 -2.42 0.53
N VAL A 104 -11.47 -1.91 -0.34
CA VAL A 104 -10.41 -0.95 -0.03
C VAL A 104 -10.53 0.31 -0.87
N ARG A 105 -9.86 1.38 -0.44
CA ARG A 105 -9.74 2.64 -1.18
C ARG A 105 -8.36 2.71 -1.85
N ALA A 106 -8.25 3.43 -2.96
CA ALA A 106 -6.94 3.74 -3.54
C ALA A 106 -6.05 4.43 -2.49
N GLY A 107 -4.78 4.02 -2.41
CA GLY A 107 -3.82 4.52 -1.42
C GLY A 107 -3.96 3.93 0.00
N GLN A 108 -4.95 3.06 0.25
CA GLN A 108 -5.07 2.36 1.53
C GLN A 108 -3.94 1.33 1.67
N VAL A 109 -3.23 1.33 2.80
CA VAL A 109 -2.21 0.30 3.09
C VAL A 109 -2.88 -1.07 3.24
N ILE A 110 -2.39 -2.04 2.48
CA ILE A 110 -2.92 -3.40 2.42
C ILE A 110 -1.87 -4.48 2.74
N ALA A 111 -0.59 -4.16 2.62
CA ALA A 111 0.47 -5.11 2.89
C ALA A 111 1.80 -4.41 3.17
N PHE A 112 2.82 -5.22 3.40
CA PHE A 112 4.20 -4.78 3.57
C PHE A 112 5.10 -5.56 2.62
N LEU A 113 6.06 -4.86 2.02
CA LEU A 113 7.00 -5.41 1.05
C LEU A 113 7.88 -6.49 1.68
N GLY A 114 8.19 -7.54 0.92
CA GLY A 114 9.10 -8.58 1.40
C GLY A 114 9.83 -9.31 0.29
N ASN A 115 10.11 -10.58 0.53
CA ASN A 115 10.72 -11.50 -0.43
C ASN A 115 10.19 -12.93 -0.25
N THR A 116 8.94 -13.12 0.17
CA THR A 116 8.41 -14.47 0.44
C THR A 116 8.19 -15.28 -0.85
N GLY A 117 8.10 -16.61 -0.74
CA GLY A 117 7.92 -17.48 -1.91
C GLY A 117 9.21 -17.68 -2.70
N GLN A 118 9.12 -17.67 -4.03
CA GLN A 118 10.28 -17.84 -4.92
C GLN A 118 11.30 -16.69 -4.82
N ALA A 119 10.91 -15.54 -4.27
CA ALA A 119 11.80 -14.39 -4.08
C ALA A 119 12.77 -14.52 -2.89
N ILE A 120 12.72 -15.59 -2.08
CA ILE A 120 13.40 -15.65 -0.77
C ILE A 120 14.92 -15.47 -0.82
N THR A 121 15.54 -15.76 -1.96
CA THR A 121 16.99 -15.60 -2.20
C THR A 121 17.34 -14.33 -2.97
N THR A 122 16.37 -13.46 -3.23
CA THR A 122 16.53 -12.21 -3.99
C THR A 122 16.37 -10.98 -3.07
N PRO A 123 16.83 -9.79 -3.53
CA PRO A 123 16.55 -8.54 -2.82
C PRO A 123 15.03 -8.34 -2.62
N PRO A 124 14.60 -7.72 -1.50
CA PRO A 124 13.18 -7.45 -1.27
C PRO A 124 12.55 -6.62 -2.39
N HIS A 125 11.39 -7.06 -2.85
CA HIS A 125 10.63 -6.39 -3.91
C HIS A 125 9.14 -6.76 -3.83
N LEU A 126 8.31 -5.91 -4.43
CA LEU A 126 6.94 -6.24 -4.80
C LEU A 126 6.95 -6.71 -6.25
N HIS A 127 6.50 -7.94 -6.49
CA HIS A 127 6.10 -8.35 -7.83
C HIS A 127 4.66 -7.89 -8.09
N PHE A 128 4.47 -7.06 -9.11
CA PHE A 128 3.20 -6.41 -9.41
C PHE A 128 2.73 -6.70 -10.83
N GLU A 129 1.50 -7.17 -11.00
CA GLU A 129 0.89 -7.40 -12.32
C GLU A 129 -0.38 -6.55 -12.51
N ILE A 130 -0.68 -6.22 -13.77
CA ILE A 130 -1.91 -5.53 -14.18
C ILE A 130 -2.62 -6.40 -15.22
N HIS A 131 -3.90 -6.69 -14.98
CA HIS A 131 -4.77 -7.51 -15.84
C HIS A 131 -6.03 -6.72 -16.22
N PRO A 132 -6.00 -6.00 -17.34
CA PRO A 132 -7.15 -5.20 -17.78
C PRO A 132 -8.38 -6.08 -18.02
N GLY A 133 -9.50 -5.72 -17.41
CA GLY A 133 -10.76 -6.49 -17.49
C GLY A 133 -10.66 -7.94 -17.00
N GLY A 134 -9.66 -8.29 -16.19
CA GLY A 134 -9.41 -9.66 -15.71
C GLY A 134 -8.79 -10.59 -16.76
N GLY A 135 -8.28 -10.03 -17.86
CA GLY A 135 -7.65 -10.77 -18.95
C GLY A 135 -6.18 -11.12 -18.71
N ASN A 136 -5.43 -11.25 -19.81
CA ASN A 136 -3.99 -11.45 -19.76
C ASN A 136 -3.28 -10.26 -19.11
N SER A 137 -2.15 -10.52 -18.46
CA SER A 137 -1.33 -9.43 -17.91
C SER A 137 -0.78 -8.56 -19.03
N VAL A 138 -0.61 -7.27 -18.75
CA VAL A 138 0.06 -6.30 -19.62
C VAL A 138 1.28 -5.72 -18.90
N ASN A 139 2.19 -5.12 -19.66
CA ASN A 139 3.38 -4.47 -19.10
C ASN A 139 3.00 -3.37 -18.09
N PRO A 140 3.33 -3.52 -16.79
CA PRO A 140 3.00 -2.53 -15.77
C PRO A 140 3.85 -1.26 -15.83
N ASN A 141 5.09 -1.33 -16.36
CA ASN A 141 6.05 -0.23 -16.34
C ASN A 141 5.49 1.13 -16.80
N PRO A 142 4.78 1.28 -17.95
CA PRO A 142 4.22 2.57 -18.35
C PRO A 142 3.19 3.13 -17.35
N TYR A 143 2.41 2.28 -16.70
CA TYR A 143 1.45 2.67 -15.68
C TYR A 143 2.16 3.10 -14.40
N LEU A 144 3.18 2.35 -13.97
CA LEU A 144 3.97 2.66 -12.79
C LEU A 144 4.72 3.99 -12.94
N VAL A 145 5.29 4.28 -14.10
CA VAL A 145 5.90 5.59 -14.40
C VAL A 145 4.88 6.73 -14.30
N ALA A 146 3.66 6.53 -14.80
CA ALA A 146 2.60 7.53 -14.71
C ALA A 146 2.16 7.75 -13.26
N TRP A 147 1.86 6.67 -12.52
CA TRP A 147 1.36 6.74 -11.15
C TRP A 147 2.41 7.25 -10.17
N GLN A 148 3.71 7.00 -10.41
CA GLN A 148 4.77 7.55 -9.58
C GLN A 148 4.89 9.07 -9.73
N ARG A 149 4.67 9.61 -10.94
CA ARG A 149 4.69 11.07 -11.19
C ARG A 149 3.51 11.77 -10.52
N ASP A 150 2.36 11.09 -10.49
CA ASP A 150 1.11 11.64 -9.95
C ASP A 150 0.86 11.23 -8.48
N ALA A 151 1.79 10.50 -7.85
CA ALA A 151 1.63 9.98 -6.49
C ALA A 151 1.49 11.13 -5.49
N PRO A 152 0.33 11.30 -4.82
CA PRO A 152 0.21 12.26 -3.75
C PRO A 152 1.05 11.76 -2.57
N VAL A 153 1.96 12.58 -2.04
CA VAL A 153 2.59 12.30 -0.75
C VAL A 153 1.46 12.27 0.30
N PRO A 154 1.26 11.16 1.05
CA PRO A 154 0.19 11.11 2.03
C PRO A 154 0.35 12.25 3.04
N GLN A 155 -0.63 13.15 3.13
CA GLN A 155 -0.55 14.29 4.05
C GLN A 155 -0.38 13.85 5.51
N ALA A 156 -0.87 12.66 5.88
CA ALA A 156 -0.63 12.06 7.18
C ALA A 156 0.87 11.76 7.45
N PHE A 157 1.63 11.40 6.40
CA PHE A 157 3.07 11.17 6.50
C PHE A 157 3.86 12.50 6.54
N VAL A 158 3.40 13.52 5.81
CA VAL A 158 3.93 14.89 5.89
C VAL A 158 3.66 15.51 7.27
N ALA A 159 2.45 15.37 7.81
CA ALA A 159 2.09 15.88 9.13
C ALA A 159 2.91 15.20 10.24
N ALA A 160 3.12 13.88 10.15
CA ALA A 160 3.94 13.13 11.10
C ALA A 160 5.43 13.52 11.06
N THR A 161 5.97 13.94 9.91
CA THR A 161 7.37 14.37 9.76
C THR A 161 7.59 15.86 10.06
N GLN A 162 6.57 16.70 9.87
CA GLN A 162 6.62 18.14 10.19
C GLN A 162 6.36 18.43 11.67
N ALA A 163 5.58 17.58 12.37
CA ALA A 163 5.27 17.77 13.78
C ALA A 163 6.46 17.49 14.74
N THR A 164 7.47 16.74 14.31
CA THR A 164 8.58 16.31 15.18
C THR A 164 9.91 17.01 14.88
N GLY A 165 10.02 17.77 13.78
CA GLY A 165 11.28 18.39 13.36
C GLY A 165 12.45 17.42 13.14
N HIS A 166 12.19 16.11 13.24
CA HIS A 166 13.11 15.00 13.13
C HIS A 166 12.37 13.86 12.44
N VAL A 167 12.93 13.40 11.33
CA VAL A 167 12.47 12.20 10.64
C VAL A 167 12.66 11.03 11.62
N PRO A 168 11.60 10.30 12.03
CA PRO A 168 11.80 9.13 12.87
C PRO A 168 12.61 8.10 12.09
N ALA A 169 13.57 7.46 12.75
CA ALA A 169 14.33 6.37 12.17
C ALA A 169 13.37 5.25 11.72
N ALA A 170 13.68 4.63 10.57
CA ALA A 170 12.87 3.57 10.00
C ALA A 170 12.61 2.45 11.03
N GLY A 171 11.33 2.18 11.33
CA GLY A 171 10.92 1.13 12.27
C GLY A 171 10.00 1.56 13.42
N VAL A 172 9.56 2.82 13.51
CA VAL A 172 8.60 3.24 14.55
C VAL A 172 7.16 2.95 14.12
N LEU A 173 6.55 1.96 14.76
CA LEU A 173 5.10 1.72 14.75
C LEU A 173 4.41 2.84 15.55
N LEU A 174 3.55 3.65 14.93
CA LEU A 174 2.65 4.55 15.67
C LEU A 174 1.57 3.69 16.35
N LEU A 175 1.87 3.21 17.56
CA LEU A 175 0.86 2.78 18.52
C LEU A 175 0.54 3.97 19.42
N GLY A 176 -0.66 4.54 19.25
CA GLY A 176 -1.20 5.53 20.17
C GLY A 176 -1.87 6.70 19.47
N ALA A 177 -3.16 6.56 19.20
CA ALA A 177 -4.06 7.70 19.19
C ALA A 177 -5.37 7.22 19.80
N ASP A 178 -5.57 7.56 21.08
CA ASP A 178 -6.87 7.43 21.73
C ASP A 178 -7.89 8.35 21.03
N PRO A 179 -9.19 8.00 21.02
CA PRO A 179 -10.19 8.68 20.21
C PRO A 179 -10.58 10.01 20.85
N ILE A 180 -10.45 11.11 20.11
CA ILE A 180 -11.04 12.40 20.49
C ILE A 180 -12.54 12.33 20.19
N GLU A 181 -13.34 12.19 21.23
CA GLU A 181 -14.80 12.34 21.16
C GLU A 181 -15.21 13.83 21.18
N ASP A 182 -16.24 14.06 20.36
CA ASP A 182 -17.33 15.04 20.41
C ASP A 182 -17.16 16.52 20.02
N THR A 183 -18.13 16.89 19.19
CA THR A 183 -18.58 18.15 18.66
C THR A 183 -19.12 19.11 19.71
N SER A 184 -18.69 20.37 19.66
CA SER A 184 -19.52 21.61 19.79
C SER A 184 -18.58 22.78 20.08
N GLY A 185 -18.80 23.89 19.39
CA GLY A 185 -17.86 25.00 19.34
C GLY A 185 -17.63 25.71 20.68
N GLN A 186 -16.38 26.09 20.91
CA GLN A 186 -15.92 27.41 21.39
C GLN A 186 -14.41 27.34 21.56
N ALA A 187 -13.69 28.33 21.03
CA ALA A 187 -12.28 28.50 21.29
C ALA A 187 -12.06 28.88 22.76
N SER A 188 -11.04 28.31 23.40
CA SER A 188 -10.33 28.96 24.50
C SER A 188 -8.86 28.52 24.47
N PRO A 189 -7.91 29.48 24.57
CA PRO A 189 -6.50 29.17 24.73
C PRO A 189 -6.25 28.71 26.18
N ASP A 190 -5.07 28.16 26.42
CA ASP A 190 -4.51 27.77 27.72
C ASP A 190 -4.75 26.31 28.15
N GLY A 191 -3.71 25.51 27.96
CA GLY A 191 -3.60 24.15 28.49
C GLY A 191 -2.14 23.77 28.67
N VAL A 192 -1.61 24.08 29.85
CA VAL A 192 -0.22 23.91 30.30
C VAL A 192 0.19 22.43 30.37
N ALA A 193 1.40 22.12 29.92
CA ALA A 193 2.05 20.82 30.10
C ALA A 193 2.52 20.65 31.56
N VAL A 194 2.18 19.51 32.18
CA VAL A 194 2.76 19.07 33.45
C VAL A 194 3.49 17.74 33.21
N PRO A 195 4.75 17.59 33.66
CA PRO A 195 5.47 16.34 33.51
C PRO A 195 5.04 15.36 34.61
N VAL A 196 4.82 14.10 34.24
CA VAL A 196 4.69 13.02 35.22
C VAL A 196 5.94 12.17 35.14
N ARG A 197 6.45 11.87 36.35
CA ARG A 197 7.71 11.17 36.66
C ARG A 197 7.77 9.75 36.11
#